data_AF-A0A7S2UZ40-F1
#
_entry.id   AF-A0A7S2UZ40-F1
#
_cell.length_a   1.000
_cell.length_b   1.000
_cell.length_c   1.000
_cell.angle_alpha   90.00
_cell.angle_beta   90.00
_cell.angle_gamma   90.00
#
_symmetry.space_group_name_H-M   'P 1'
#
loop_
_entity.id
_entity.type
_entity.pdbx_description
1 polymer ?
#
loop_
_entity_poly.entity_id
_entity_poly.type
_entity_poly.pdbx_seq_one_letter_code
_entity_poly.pdbx_strand_id
1 'polypeptide(L)'
;PHNWPTFISDLVGASKTSEILCENNMQILKLLSEEVFDFSKDQMTTAKIKTMKESLNEEFAKIYQLCEFILGASNRPSLLRVTLQTLHRFLSWIPLGYIFETTLVPTLINKFFPE
;
A
#
# COMPACT_ATOMS: atom_id res chain seq x y z
N PRO A 1 -4.34 9.31 11.85
CA PRO A 1 -5.13 8.44 12.75
C PRO A 1 -5.99 9.18 13.78
N HIS A 2 -5.46 10.12 14.57
CA HIS A 2 -6.19 10.67 15.73
C HIS A 2 -7.55 11.32 15.38
N ASN A 3 -7.60 12.17 14.35
CA ASN A 3 -8.83 12.87 13.94
C ASN A 3 -9.61 12.16 12.82
N TRP A 4 -9.05 11.10 12.26
CA TRP A 4 -9.67 10.30 11.21
C TRP A 4 -9.15 8.85 11.32
N PRO A 5 -9.66 8.08 12.28
CA PRO A 5 -9.16 6.73 12.55
C PRO A 5 -9.51 5.75 11.43
N THR A 6 -10.63 5.99 10.74
CA THR A 6 -11.13 5.12 9.66
C THR A 6 -10.50 5.41 8.30
N PHE A 7 -9.57 6.37 8.18
CA PHE A 7 -9.04 6.84 6.90
C PHE A 7 -8.63 5.71 5.93
N ILE A 8 -7.86 4.72 6.40
CA ILE A 8 -7.43 3.58 5.56
C ILE A 8 -8.62 2.72 5.15
N SER A 9 -9.53 2.42 6.06
CA SER A 9 -10.72 1.62 5.78
C SER A 9 -11.65 2.32 4.78
N ASP A 10 -11.87 3.62 4.94
CA ASP A 10 -12.69 4.45 4.05
C ASP A 10 -12.07 4.53 2.65
N LEU A 11 -10.75 4.75 2.58
CA LEU A 11 -9.99 4.82 1.33
C LEU A 11 -10.01 3.47 0.59
N VAL A 12 -9.79 2.36 1.30
CA VAL A 12 -9.87 1.01 0.72
C VAL A 12 -11.28 0.69 0.24
N GLY A 13 -12.31 1.06 1.01
CA GLY A 13 -13.71 0.88 0.62
C GLY A 13 -14.06 1.65 -0.65
N ALA A 14 -13.69 2.93 -0.71
CA ALA A 14 -13.93 3.79 -1.87
C ALA A 14 -13.22 3.29 -3.14
N SER A 15 -12.03 2.69 -2.99
CA SER A 15 -11.22 2.21 -4.11
C SER A 15 -11.90 1.14 -4.96
N LYS A 16 -12.88 0.41 -4.43
CA LYS A 16 -13.57 -0.67 -5.16
C LYS A 16 -14.68 -0.17 -6.10
N THR A 17 -14.97 1.13 -6.10
CA THR A 17 -16.08 1.70 -6.87
C THR A 17 -15.72 2.09 -8.30
N SER A 18 -14.45 2.42 -8.55
CA SER A 18 -13.95 2.86 -9.86
C SER A 18 -12.44 2.69 -9.93
N GLU A 19 -11.92 2.19 -11.05
CA GLU A 19 -10.47 2.08 -11.23
C GLU A 19 -9.76 3.43 -11.20
N ILE A 20 -10.40 4.51 -11.65
CA ILE A 20 -9.83 5.87 -11.63
C ILE A 20 -9.66 6.34 -10.19
N LEU A 21 -10.70 6.15 -9.37
CA LEU A 21 -10.64 6.48 -7.96
C LEU A 21 -9.63 5.59 -7.22
N CYS A 22 -9.57 4.31 -7.58
CA CYS A 22 -8.59 3.36 -7.06
C CYS A 22 -7.16 3.83 -7.35
N GLU A 23 -6.85 4.28 -8.57
CA GLU A 23 -5.51 4.79 -8.91
C GLU A 23 -5.14 6.01 -8.07
N ASN A 24 -6.06 6.97 -7.93
CA ASN A 24 -5.85 8.13 -7.08
C ASN A 24 -5.61 7.72 -5.61
N ASN A 25 -6.39 6.77 -5.11
CA ASN A 25 -6.25 6.26 -3.74
C ASN A 25 -4.93 5.51 -3.54
N MET A 26 -4.47 4.74 -4.53
CA MET A 26 -3.14 4.11 -4.51
C MET A 26 -2.01 5.14 -4.53
N GLN A 27 -2.19 6.26 -5.26
CA GLN A 27 -1.25 7.38 -5.25
C GLN A 27 -1.21 8.07 -3.87
N ILE A 28 -2.35 8.25 -3.21
CA ILE A 28 -2.40 8.77 -1.83
C ILE A 28 -1.65 7.85 -0.87
N LEU A 29 -1.89 6.53 -0.95
CA LEU A 29 -1.20 5.54 -0.10
C LEU A 29 0.31 5.54 -0.34
N LYS A 30 0.75 5.69 -1.59
CA LYS A 30 2.18 5.83 -1.94
C LYS A 30 2.80 7.04 -1.25
N LEU A 31 2.20 8.21 -1.42
CA LEU A 31 2.69 9.46 -0.83
C LEU A 31 2.74 9.38 0.70
N LEU A 32 1.71 8.80 1.32
CA LEU A 32 1.68 8.56 2.75
C LEU A 32 2.82 7.63 3.21
N SER A 33 3.12 6.58 2.45
CA SER A 33 4.25 5.70 2.76
C SER A 33 5.60 6.41 2.62
N GLU A 34 5.77 7.24 1.58
CA GLU A 34 6.99 8.00 1.35
C GLU A 34 7.24 9.00 2.49
N GLU A 35 6.20 9.73 2.91
CA GLU A 35 6.29 10.69 4.00
C GLU A 35 6.58 10.02 5.36
N VAL A 36 5.91 8.90 5.66
CA VAL A 36 6.05 8.23 6.96
C VAL A 36 7.36 7.43 7.06
N PHE A 37 7.82 6.80 5.98
CA PHE A 37 8.91 5.81 6.05
C PHE A 37 10.21 6.23 5.34
N ASP A 38 10.16 7.06 4.29
CA ASP A 38 11.38 7.54 3.64
C ASP A 38 11.84 8.87 4.24
N PHE A 39 10.95 9.83 4.50
CA PHE A 39 11.31 11.13 5.10
C PHE A 39 11.75 11.02 6.57
N SER A 40 11.28 10.00 7.29
CA SER A 40 11.67 9.74 8.68
C SER A 40 13.09 9.18 8.86
N LYS A 41 13.79 8.84 7.75
CA LYS A 41 15.20 8.41 7.80
C LYS A 41 16.16 9.60 7.96
N ASP A 42 15.78 10.78 7.47
CA ASP A 42 16.65 11.97 7.41
C ASP A 42 16.38 13.01 8.52
N GLN A 43 15.22 12.94 9.18
CA GLN A 43 14.93 13.72 10.38
C GLN A 43 14.93 12.81 11.60
N MET A 44 15.96 12.95 12.45
CA MET A 44 15.86 12.45 13.81
C MET A 44 14.65 13.14 14.48
N THR A 45 13.67 12.33 14.90
CA THR A 45 12.53 12.62 15.79
C THR A 45 11.15 12.91 15.17
N THR A 46 10.11 12.24 15.68
CA THR A 46 8.98 12.80 16.47
C THR A 46 8.03 11.64 16.85
N ALA A 47 7.53 11.57 18.09
CA ALA A 47 6.56 10.54 18.53
C ALA A 47 5.35 10.38 17.57
N LYS A 48 4.96 11.46 16.90
CA LYS A 48 3.92 11.50 15.86
C LYS A 48 4.18 10.54 14.70
N ILE A 49 5.42 10.46 14.20
CA ILE A 49 5.77 9.54 13.10
C ILE A 49 5.68 8.09 13.57
N LYS A 50 6.16 7.80 14.79
CA LYS A 50 6.05 6.46 15.39
C LYS A 50 4.59 6.02 15.47
N THR A 51 3.69 6.88 15.97
CA THR A 51 2.26 6.60 16.02
C THR A 51 1.65 6.41 14.63
N MET A 52 2.10 7.16 13.62
CA MET A 52 1.64 6.95 12.24
C MET A 52 2.12 5.62 11.65
N LYS A 53 3.36 5.21 11.95
CA LYS A 53 3.90 3.89 11.55
C LYS A 53 3.13 2.75 12.19
N GLU A 54 2.88 2.83 13.50
CA GLU A 54 2.10 1.82 14.24
C GLU A 54 0.69 1.69 13.67
N SER A 55 -0.01 2.82 13.49
CA SER A 55 -1.36 2.83 12.92
C SER A 55 -1.40 2.30 11.47
N LEU A 56 -0.39 2.58 10.64
CA LEU A 56 -0.31 2.03 9.29
C LEU A 56 -0.02 0.53 9.28
N ASN A 57 0.81 0.04 10.20
CA ASN A 57 1.08 -1.39 10.36
C ASN A 57 -0.18 -2.16 10.79
N GLU A 58 -0.95 -1.62 11.74
CA GLU A 58 -2.22 -2.21 12.20
C GLU A 58 -3.24 -2.34 11.06
N GLU A 59 -3.27 -1.36 10.16
CA GLU A 59 -4.19 -1.32 9.02
C GLU A 59 -3.62 -1.95 7.74
N PHE A 60 -2.36 -2.43 7.77
CA PHE A 60 -1.64 -2.87 6.57
C PHE A 60 -2.34 -4.05 5.89
N ALA A 61 -2.98 -4.94 6.64
CA ALA A 61 -3.74 -6.05 6.10
C ALA A 61 -4.80 -5.60 5.07
N LYS A 62 -5.49 -4.48 5.33
CA LYS A 62 -6.52 -3.94 4.43
C LYS A 62 -5.90 -3.37 3.16
N ILE A 63 -4.74 -2.72 3.29
CA ILE A 63 -3.98 -2.16 2.16
C ILE A 63 -3.45 -3.31 1.28
N TYR A 64 -2.92 -4.37 1.89
CA TYR A 64 -2.42 -5.53 1.17
C TYR A 64 -3.55 -6.25 0.40
N GLN A 65 -4.71 -6.46 1.02
CA GLN A 65 -5.89 -7.02 0.35
C GLN A 65 -6.36 -6.16 -0.84
N LEU A 66 -6.24 -4.83 -0.75
CA LEU A 66 -6.52 -3.94 -1.88
C LEU A 66 -5.50 -4.15 -3.01
N CYS A 67 -4.21 -4.29 -2.68
CA CYS A 67 -3.17 -4.59 -3.67
C CYS A 67 -3.44 -5.92 -4.37
N GLU A 68 -3.77 -6.98 -3.64
CA GLU A 68 -4.14 -8.28 -4.22
C GLU A 68 -5.36 -8.18 -5.12
N PHE A 69 -6.39 -7.45 -4.70
CA PHE A 69 -7.58 -7.21 -5.51
C PHE A 69 -7.24 -6.53 -6.84
N ILE A 70 -6.43 -5.46 -6.81
CA ILE A 70 -6.02 -4.74 -8.03
C ILE A 70 -5.17 -5.64 -8.93
N LEU A 71 -4.19 -6.35 -8.34
CA LEU A 71 -3.31 -7.26 -9.08
C LEU A 71 -4.08 -8.45 -9.67
N GLY A 72 -5.17 -8.90 -9.06
CA GLY A 72 -6.03 -9.94 -9.61
C GLY A 72 -7.00 -9.45 -10.68
N ALA A 73 -7.57 -8.25 -10.52
CA ALA A 73 -8.72 -7.81 -11.31
C ALA A 73 -8.41 -6.79 -12.43
N SER A 74 -7.37 -5.96 -12.28
CA SER A 74 -7.13 -4.85 -13.21
C SER A 74 -6.17 -5.23 -14.34
N ASN A 75 -6.47 -4.71 -15.54
CA ASN A 75 -5.56 -4.69 -16.70
C ASN A 75 -5.11 -3.27 -17.07
N ARG A 76 -5.50 -2.25 -16.28
CA ARG A 76 -5.21 -0.85 -16.59
C ARG A 76 -3.77 -0.51 -16.24
N PRO A 77 -2.90 -0.18 -17.21
CA PRO A 77 -1.46 -0.04 -16.94
C PRO A 77 -1.10 1.06 -15.94
N SER A 78 -1.85 2.16 -15.91
CA SER A 78 -1.61 3.26 -14.97
C SER A 78 -1.88 2.85 -13.52
N LEU A 79 -3.01 2.16 -13.29
CA LEU A 79 -3.37 1.62 -11.98
C LEU A 79 -2.36 0.56 -11.53
N LEU A 80 -2.04 -0.41 -12.39
CA LEU A 80 -1.04 -1.43 -12.06
C LEU A 80 0.33 -0.82 -11.74
N ARG A 81 0.75 0.20 -12.50
CA ARG A 81 2.01 0.90 -12.25
C ARG A 81 2.03 1.57 -10.88
N VAL A 82 0.99 2.33 -10.52
CA VAL A 82 0.97 2.98 -9.20
C VAL A 82 0.91 1.94 -8.09
N THR A 83 0.14 0.86 -8.25
CA THR A 83 0.08 -0.24 -7.27
C THR A 83 1.44 -0.88 -7.05
N LEU A 84 2.20 -1.17 -8.12
CA LEU A 84 3.55 -1.71 -8.00
C LEU A 84 4.53 -0.72 -7.34
N GLN A 85 4.43 0.57 -7.66
CA GLN A 85 5.24 1.61 -7.00
C GLN A 85 4.91 1.73 -5.50
N THR A 86 3.63 1.65 -5.14
CA THR A 86 3.17 1.66 -3.76
C THR A 86 3.68 0.43 -3.00
N LEU A 87 3.53 -0.76 -3.59
CA LEU A 87 4.09 -2.01 -3.04
C LEU A 87 5.62 -1.91 -2.82
N HIS A 88 6.36 -1.38 -3.79
CA HIS A 88 7.81 -1.20 -3.66
C HIS A 88 8.20 -0.36 -2.43
N ARG A 89 7.43 0.69 -2.11
CA ARG A 89 7.66 1.48 -0.88
C ARG A 89 7.39 0.67 0.39
N PHE A 90 6.34 -0.15 0.36
CA PHE A 90 5.95 -1.00 1.50
C PHE A 90 7.01 -2.05 1.84
N LEU A 91 7.70 -2.62 0.85
CA LEU A 91 8.72 -3.66 1.07
C LEU A 91 9.82 -3.25 2.05
N SER A 92 10.06 -1.95 2.25
CA SER A 92 11.08 -1.46 3.18
C SER A 92 10.69 -1.55 4.66
N TRP A 93 9.42 -1.79 5.00
CA TRP A 93 8.95 -1.74 6.39
C TRP A 93 7.88 -2.76 6.78
N ILE A 94 7.25 -3.45 5.83
CA ILE A 94 6.19 -4.42 6.16
C ILE A 94 6.75 -5.69 6.80
N PRO A 95 5.93 -6.42 7.59
CA PRO A 95 6.32 -7.73 8.08
C PRO A 95 6.65 -8.69 6.93
N LEU A 96 7.75 -9.43 7.07
CA LEU A 96 8.24 -10.36 6.04
C LEU A 96 7.23 -11.46 5.68
N GLY A 97 6.30 -11.80 6.59
CA GLY A 97 5.20 -12.72 6.30
C GLY A 97 4.35 -12.29 5.10
N TYR A 98 4.17 -10.97 4.87
CA TYR A 98 3.46 -10.50 3.68
C TYR A 98 4.20 -10.76 2.36
N ILE A 99 5.51 -10.96 2.42
CA ILE A 99 6.34 -11.21 1.24
C ILE A 99 6.44 -12.72 0.98
N PHE A 100 6.67 -13.49 2.04
CA PHE A 100 7.04 -14.91 1.93
C PHE A 100 5.92 -15.89 2.28
N GLU A 101 4.92 -15.48 3.06
CA GLU A 101 3.82 -16.35 3.51
C GLU A 101 2.51 -16.07 2.76
N THR A 102 2.52 -15.12 1.81
CA THR A 102 1.39 -14.80 0.93
C THR A 102 1.68 -15.24 -0.51
N THR A 103 0.71 -15.03 -1.40
CA THR A 103 0.86 -15.27 -2.84
C THR A 103 1.43 -14.06 -3.60
N LEU A 104 1.98 -13.05 -2.91
CA LEU A 104 2.50 -11.83 -3.54
C LEU A 104 3.55 -12.14 -4.61
N VAL A 105 4.62 -12.85 -4.25
CA VAL A 105 5.72 -13.16 -5.18
C VAL A 105 5.24 -14.01 -6.36
N PRO A 106 4.51 -15.13 -6.17
CA PRO A 106 3.90 -15.87 -7.28
C PRO A 106 3.02 -15.00 -8.20
N THR A 107 2.21 -14.11 -7.63
CA THR A 107 1.32 -13.21 -8.39
C THR A 107 2.13 -12.25 -9.26
N LEU A 108 3.20 -11.67 -8.74
CA LEU A 108 4.06 -10.75 -9.49
C LEU A 108 4.77 -11.45 -10.65
N ILE A 109 5.32 -12.64 -10.41
CA ILE A 109 6.01 -13.44 -11.44
C ILE A 109 5.02 -13.81 -12.55
N ASN A 110 3.90 -14.47 -12.20
CA ASN A 110 2.96 -14.98 -13.18
C ASN A 110 2.29 -13.86 -14.01
N LYS A 111 2.05 -12.69 -13.40
CA LYS A 111 1.34 -11.59 -14.07
C LYS A 111 2.25 -10.73 -14.94
N PHE A 112 3.49 -10.48 -14.52
CA PHE A 112 4.38 -9.51 -15.19
C PHE A 112 5.60 -10.13 -15.86
N PHE A 113 5.91 -11.38 -15.54
CA PHE A 113 7.03 -12.14 -16.11
C PHE A 113 6.57 -13.55 -16.55
N PRO A 114 5.51 -13.67 -17.38
CA PRO A 114 5.12 -14.96 -17.94
C PRO A 114 6.23 -15.50 -18.86
N GLU A 115 6.44 -16.82 -18.85
CA GLU A 115 7.34 -17.53 -19.79
C GLU A 115 6.91 -17.34 -21.26
#